data_AF-G0WBZ2-F1
#
_entry.id   AF-G0WBZ2-F1
#
_cell.length_a   1.000
_cell.length_b   1.000
_cell.length_c   1.000
_cell.angle_alpha   90.00
_cell.angle_beta   90.00
_cell.angle_gamma   90.00
#
_symmetry.space_group_name_H-M   'P 1'
#
loop_
_entity.id
_entity.type
_entity.pdbx_description
1 polymer ?
#
loop_
_entity_poly.entity_id
_entity_poly.type
_entity_poly.pdbx_seq_one_letter_code
_entity_poly.pdbx_strand_id
1 'polypeptide(L)'
;MNPLFPEDLLPLVSVSNISTTLTLNPDQLMGNEGKHSWNYNENFPNEFDPSDKDMKSSEKSYDFNFPIFAIDRTLVISIQENFLKISPIFSNVISQTLVQALPLNKEILILGTSDRVAVMRKISNEIDTLEPPEFVTGFIGSLITELNLHNAKYNFDAIIVPSEGPTGFEKLNLTIMQDLIDIFKNEWNYLNIDSKVYTEQCYRHWKLAGAAIGAQSGLYI
;
A
#
# COMPACT_ATOMS: atom_id res chain seq x y z
N MET A 1 1.76 -3.94 -6.70
CA MET A 1 2.86 -3.24 -7.42
C MET A 1 4.17 -4.01 -7.49
N ASN A 2 4.37 -5.09 -6.70
CA ASN A 2 5.57 -5.94 -6.75
C ASN A 2 6.07 -6.35 -8.15
N PRO A 3 5.21 -6.58 -9.17
CA PRO A 3 5.71 -6.93 -10.51
C PRO A 3 6.61 -5.89 -11.19
N LEU A 4 6.65 -4.64 -10.71
CA LEU A 4 7.59 -3.61 -11.17
C LEU A 4 9.01 -3.78 -10.60
N PHE A 5 9.20 -4.71 -9.66
CA PHE A 5 10.46 -4.94 -8.96
C PHE A 5 10.93 -6.39 -9.12
N PRO A 6 11.22 -6.87 -10.35
CA PRO A 6 11.65 -8.24 -10.59
C PRO A 6 13.01 -8.53 -9.91
N GLU A 7 12.99 -9.40 -8.90
CA GLU A 7 14.16 -9.77 -8.07
C GLU A 7 15.33 -10.37 -8.87
N ASP A 8 15.04 -11.01 -10.02
CA ASP A 8 16.06 -11.58 -10.90
C ASP A 8 16.87 -10.51 -11.67
N LEU A 9 16.33 -9.30 -11.81
CA LEU A 9 16.97 -8.20 -12.57
C LEU A 9 17.45 -7.07 -11.67
N LEU A 10 16.64 -6.71 -10.68
CA LEU A 10 16.96 -5.67 -9.73
C LEU A 10 17.63 -6.34 -8.52
N PRO A 11 18.83 -5.90 -8.11
CA PRO A 11 19.54 -6.49 -6.97
C PRO A 11 18.88 -6.06 -5.65
N LEU A 12 17.69 -6.58 -5.37
CA LEU A 12 16.96 -6.30 -4.13
C LEU A 12 17.69 -6.95 -2.96
N VAL A 13 18.18 -6.11 -2.05
CA VAL A 13 18.76 -6.55 -0.78
C VAL A 13 17.75 -6.25 0.32
N SER A 14 17.31 -7.28 1.05
CA SER A 14 16.49 -7.07 2.25
C SER A 14 17.34 -6.39 3.33
N VAL A 15 16.89 -5.21 3.79
CA VAL A 15 17.62 -4.39 4.78
C VAL A 15 17.04 -4.58 6.16
N SER A 16 15.72 -4.47 6.28
CA SER A 16 15.01 -4.47 7.55
C SER A 16 13.52 -4.69 7.30
N ASN A 17 12.75 -4.62 8.38
CA ASN A 17 11.31 -4.84 8.45
C ASN A 17 10.67 -3.75 9.32
N ILE A 18 9.56 -3.19 8.88
CA ILE A 18 8.69 -2.36 9.73
C ILE A 18 7.69 -3.31 10.36
N SER A 19 7.82 -3.53 11.67
CA SER A 19 6.87 -4.35 12.43
C SER A 19 6.00 -3.48 13.34
N THR A 20 4.69 -3.65 13.26
CA THR A 20 3.75 -3.08 14.23
C THR A 20 2.87 -4.19 14.78
N THR A 21 2.60 -4.14 16.08
CA THR A 21 1.77 -5.14 16.75
C THR A 21 0.57 -4.44 17.35
N LEU A 22 -0.64 -4.91 17.04
CA LEU A 22 -1.83 -4.55 17.77
C LEU A 22 -2.15 -5.63 18.79
N THR A 23 -2.28 -5.22 20.04
CA THR A 23 -2.72 -6.10 21.11
C THR A 23 -4.10 -5.65 21.60
N LEU A 24 -5.10 -6.49 21.41
CA LEU A 24 -6.46 -6.25 21.88
C LEU A 24 -6.63 -6.85 23.27
N ASN A 25 -6.79 -5.98 24.28
CA ASN A 25 -7.03 -6.38 25.67
C ASN A 25 -8.54 -6.40 25.98
N PRO A 26 -9.19 -7.57 26.07
CA PRO A 26 -10.63 -7.66 26.29
C PRO A 26 -11.09 -7.08 27.63
N ASP A 27 -10.22 -7.05 28.65
CA ASP A 27 -10.53 -6.50 29.97
C ASP A 27 -10.68 -4.96 29.98
N GLN A 28 -10.16 -4.26 28.96
CA GLN A 28 -10.35 -2.82 28.78
C GLN A 28 -11.62 -2.46 27.98
N LEU A 29 -12.29 -3.45 27.36
CA LEU A 29 -13.52 -3.25 26.58
C LEU A 29 -14.77 -3.03 27.45
N MET A 30 -14.64 -3.14 28.78
CA MET A 30 -15.72 -2.98 29.76
C MET A 30 -15.66 -1.63 30.52
N GLY A 31 -14.94 -0.64 29.98
CA GLY A 31 -14.97 0.73 30.47
C GLY A 31 -16.30 1.42 30.13
N ASN A 32 -17.25 1.35 31.06
CA ASN A 32 -18.50 2.13 31.03
C ASN A 32 -18.18 3.63 31.20
N GLU A 33 -17.75 4.30 30.13
CA GLU A 33 -17.78 5.76 30.05
C GLU A 33 -19.01 6.19 29.23
N GLY A 34 -19.78 7.12 29.80
CA GLY A 34 -21.18 7.35 29.50
C GLY A 34 -21.54 7.65 28.03
N LYS A 35 -22.74 7.20 27.66
CA LYS A 35 -23.58 7.60 26.51
C LYS A 35 -23.11 7.28 25.09
N HIS A 36 -21.88 6.83 24.86
CA HIS A 36 -21.45 6.31 23.56
C HIS A 36 -20.77 4.96 23.73
N SER A 37 -21.55 3.87 23.63
CA SER A 37 -20.99 2.52 23.57
C SER A 37 -20.34 2.35 22.19
N TRP A 38 -19.02 2.47 22.12
CA TRP A 38 -18.27 1.99 20.97
C TRP A 38 -18.49 0.48 20.89
N ASN A 39 -19.36 0.05 19.98
CA ASN A 39 -19.60 -1.37 19.73
C ASN A 39 -18.40 -1.90 18.93
N TYR A 40 -17.38 -2.40 19.64
CA TYR A 40 -16.16 -2.91 19.00
C TYR A 40 -16.45 -4.01 17.97
N ASN A 41 -17.46 -4.85 18.22
CA ASN A 41 -17.90 -5.90 17.29
C ASN A 41 -18.42 -5.35 15.96
N GLU A 42 -18.94 -4.12 15.94
CA GLU A 42 -19.47 -3.48 14.74
C GLU A 42 -18.38 -2.73 13.96
N ASN A 43 -17.34 -2.25 14.64
CA ASN A 43 -16.27 -1.44 14.05
C ASN A 43 -15.02 -2.24 13.65
N PHE A 44 -14.86 -3.44 14.20
CA PHE A 44 -13.73 -4.34 13.93
C PHE A 44 -14.20 -5.77 13.62
N PRO A 45 -15.10 -5.94 12.62
CA PRO A 45 -15.70 -7.25 12.31
C PRO A 45 -14.69 -8.28 11.79
N ASN A 46 -13.51 -7.84 11.34
CA ASN A 46 -12.44 -8.72 10.87
C ASN A 46 -11.56 -9.23 12.03
N GLU A 47 -11.56 -8.51 13.16
CA GLU A 47 -10.77 -8.80 14.35
C GLU A 47 -11.59 -9.52 15.44
N PHE A 48 -12.93 -9.39 15.38
CA PHE A 48 -13.87 -10.02 16.30
C PHE A 48 -14.83 -10.97 15.55
N ASP A 49 -14.73 -12.27 15.83
CA ASP A 49 -15.76 -13.23 15.43
C ASP A 49 -16.82 -13.34 16.54
N PRO A 50 -18.06 -12.88 16.33
CA PRO A 50 -19.12 -12.94 17.35
C PRO A 50 -19.57 -14.38 17.67
N SER A 51 -19.16 -15.38 16.88
CA SER A 51 -19.44 -16.80 17.13
C SER A 51 -18.37 -17.51 17.97
N ASP A 52 -17.25 -16.82 18.25
CA ASP A 52 -16.10 -17.32 18.99
C ASP A 52 -16.42 -17.34 20.50
N LYS A 53 -17.06 -18.42 20.95
CA LYS A 53 -17.55 -18.60 22.34
C LYS A 53 -16.42 -18.67 23.38
N ASP A 54 -15.17 -18.71 22.94
CA ASP A 54 -13.97 -18.80 23.77
C ASP A 54 -13.27 -17.44 24.01
N MET A 55 -13.86 -16.30 23.60
CA MET A 55 -13.31 -14.94 23.83
C MET A 55 -13.22 -14.49 25.31
N LYS A 56 -13.42 -15.39 26.27
CA LYS A 56 -13.01 -15.14 27.65
C LYS A 56 -11.55 -15.55 27.80
N SER A 57 -10.63 -14.57 27.73
CA SER A 57 -9.24 -14.59 28.24
C SER A 57 -8.05 -14.70 27.28
N SER A 58 -8.21 -14.76 25.96
CA SER A 58 -7.04 -14.66 25.07
C SER A 58 -6.84 -13.24 24.53
N GLU A 59 -5.73 -12.63 24.93
CA GLU A 59 -5.16 -11.44 24.30
C GLU A 59 -4.93 -11.75 22.81
N LYS A 60 -5.65 -11.06 21.91
CA LYS A 60 -5.47 -11.23 20.46
C LYS A 60 -4.43 -10.23 19.98
N SER A 61 -3.33 -10.74 19.44
CA SER A 61 -2.24 -9.95 18.87
C SER A 61 -2.21 -10.07 17.35
N TYR A 62 -2.14 -8.94 16.65
CA TYR A 62 -2.00 -8.86 15.20
C TYR A 62 -0.66 -8.22 14.88
N ASP A 63 0.25 -9.01 14.30
CA ASP A 63 1.56 -8.53 13.87
C ASP A 63 1.50 -8.18 12.38
N PHE A 64 1.81 -6.93 12.08
CA PHE A 64 2.00 -6.43 10.73
C PHE A 64 3.49 -6.30 10.50
N ASN A 65 3.99 -6.86 9.41
CA ASN A 65 5.40 -6.80 9.05
C ASN A 65 5.54 -6.41 7.58
N PHE A 66 6.25 -5.32 7.31
CA PHE A 66 6.49 -4.81 5.98
C PHE A 66 7.99 -4.83 5.66
N PRO A 67 8.41 -5.56 4.61
CA PRO A 67 9.81 -5.62 4.25
C PRO A 67 10.31 -4.31 3.66
N ILE A 68 11.52 -3.93 4.07
CA ILE A 68 12.30 -2.84 3.48
C ILE A 68 13.40 -3.47 2.65
N PHE A 69 13.40 -3.14 1.37
CA PHE A 69 14.45 -3.53 0.43
C PHE A 69 15.30 -2.32 0.05
N ALA A 70 16.55 -2.57 -0.34
CA ALA A 70 17.42 -1.61 -0.99
C ALA A 70 17.77 -2.08 -2.39
N ILE A 71 17.76 -1.14 -3.33
CA ILE A 71 18.25 -1.29 -4.70
C ILE A 71 19.27 -0.18 -4.91
N ASP A 72 20.56 -0.52 -4.78
CA ASP A 72 21.67 0.44 -4.83
C ASP A 72 21.44 1.63 -3.86
N ARG A 73 21.12 2.82 -4.38
CA ARG A 73 20.86 4.04 -3.61
C ARG A 73 19.39 4.29 -3.24
N THR A 74 18.49 3.39 -3.59
CA THR A 74 17.04 3.54 -3.43
C THR A 74 16.51 2.56 -2.38
N LEU A 75 15.70 3.06 -1.44
CA LEU A 75 14.95 2.22 -0.50
C LEU A 75 13.54 1.97 -1.06
N VAL A 76 13.12 0.72 -1.03
CA VAL A 76 11.79 0.28 -1.44
C VAL A 76 11.06 -0.27 -0.22
N ILE A 77 9.97 0.40 0.15
CA ILE A 77 9.10 -0.01 1.25
C ILE A 77 7.80 -0.51 0.61
N SER A 78 7.58 -1.83 0.66
CA SER A 78 6.36 -2.43 0.11
C SER A 78 5.40 -2.77 1.23
N ILE A 79 4.28 -2.05 1.27
CA ILE A 79 3.23 -2.27 2.25
C ILE A 79 2.24 -3.29 1.70
N GLN A 80 2.11 -4.41 2.42
CA GLN A 80 1.14 -5.44 2.08
C GLN A 80 -0.18 -5.11 2.78
N GLU A 81 -1.08 -4.44 2.07
CA GLU A 81 -2.45 -4.26 2.53
C GLU A 81 -3.27 -5.53 2.33
N ASN A 82 -4.23 -5.77 3.22
CA ASN A 82 -5.18 -6.87 3.10
C ASN A 82 -6.50 -6.49 3.78
N PHE A 83 -7.50 -6.15 2.97
CA PHE A 83 -8.82 -5.73 3.46
C PHE A 83 -9.46 -6.71 4.46
N LEU A 84 -9.18 -8.01 4.33
CA LEU A 84 -9.77 -9.04 5.19
C LEU A 84 -9.07 -9.20 6.54
N LYS A 85 -7.84 -8.69 6.68
CA LYS A 85 -6.97 -8.95 7.85
C LYS A 85 -6.49 -7.69 8.55
N ILE A 86 -6.61 -6.53 7.92
CA ILE A 86 -5.99 -5.28 8.36
C ILE A 86 -7.06 -4.19 8.39
N SER A 87 -7.48 -3.77 9.58
CA SER A 87 -8.32 -2.58 9.75
C SER A 87 -7.61 -1.31 9.24
N PRO A 88 -8.34 -0.38 8.58
CA PRO A 88 -7.78 0.88 8.11
C PRO A 88 -7.13 1.77 9.18
N ILE A 89 -7.46 1.58 10.47
CA ILE A 89 -6.81 2.35 11.55
C ILE A 89 -5.30 2.10 11.61
N PHE A 90 -4.85 0.89 11.24
CA PHE A 90 -3.43 0.55 11.20
C PHE A 90 -2.71 1.38 10.15
N SER A 91 -3.33 1.57 9.00
CA SER A 91 -2.78 2.36 7.91
C SER A 91 -2.43 3.77 8.36
N ASN A 92 -3.28 4.40 9.18
CA ASN A 92 -3.04 5.74 9.74
C ASN A 92 -1.88 5.78 10.73
N VAL A 93 -1.81 4.82 11.65
CA VAL A 93 -0.75 4.80 12.67
C VAL A 93 0.61 4.47 12.04
N ILE A 94 0.63 3.52 11.11
CA ILE A 94 1.84 3.14 10.38
C ILE A 94 2.30 4.30 9.51
N SER A 95 1.41 4.99 8.79
CA SER A 95 1.80 6.13 7.95
C SER A 95 2.40 7.26 8.77
N GLN A 96 1.81 7.59 9.91
CA GLN A 96 2.34 8.62 10.82
C GLN A 96 3.74 8.26 11.33
N THR A 97 3.91 7.02 11.79
CA THR A 97 5.21 6.53 12.30
C THR A 97 6.27 6.50 11.21
N LEU A 98 5.88 6.06 10.00
CA LEU A 98 6.77 5.99 8.85
C LEU A 98 7.25 7.38 8.46
N VAL A 99 6.36 8.35 8.30
CA VAL A 99 6.73 9.73 7.91
C VAL A 99 7.72 10.32 8.92
N GLN A 100 7.50 10.13 10.22
CA GLN A 100 8.43 10.62 11.25
C GLN A 100 9.82 9.99 11.16
N ALA A 101 9.92 8.74 10.69
CA ALA A 101 11.18 8.04 10.51
C ALA A 101 11.87 8.35 9.16
N LEU A 102 11.15 8.92 8.19
CA LEU A 102 11.70 9.22 6.88
C LEU A 102 12.70 10.39 6.94
N PRO A 103 13.86 10.28 6.25
CA PRO A 103 14.82 11.37 6.17
C PRO A 103 14.28 12.55 5.34
N LEU A 104 14.39 13.76 5.88
CA LEU A 104 13.85 15.00 5.30
C LEU A 104 14.46 15.38 3.94
N ASN A 105 15.68 14.92 3.65
CA ASN A 105 16.50 15.35 2.51
C ASN A 105 16.45 14.32 1.36
N LYS A 106 15.44 13.46 1.34
CA LYS A 106 15.24 12.45 0.31
C LYS A 106 13.96 12.72 -0.46
N GLU A 107 14.02 12.44 -1.76
CA GLU A 107 12.87 12.41 -2.62
C GLU A 107 12.08 11.13 -2.35
N ILE A 108 10.78 11.27 -2.17
CA ILE A 108 9.88 10.16 -1.86
C ILE A 108 8.97 9.96 -3.07
N LEU A 109 9.06 8.77 -3.70
CA LEU A 109 8.11 8.36 -4.73
C LEU A 109 7.09 7.38 -4.12
N ILE A 110 5.83 7.75 -4.16
CA ILE A 110 4.71 6.93 -3.70
C ILE A 110 4.02 6.32 -4.91
N LEU A 111 3.78 5.02 -4.87
CA LEU A 111 3.03 4.33 -5.90
C LEU A 111 1.84 3.63 -5.27
N GLY A 112 0.65 3.88 -5.81
CA GLY A 112 -0.60 3.37 -5.27
C GLY A 112 -1.68 3.18 -6.32
N THR A 113 -2.79 2.60 -5.88
CA THR A 113 -3.99 2.39 -6.69
C THR A 113 -5.20 3.01 -6.02
N SER A 114 -6.22 3.39 -6.79
CA SER A 114 -7.51 3.81 -6.25
C SER A 114 -8.65 3.35 -7.16
N ASP A 115 -9.75 2.88 -6.57
CA ASP A 115 -11.02 2.61 -7.26
C ASP A 115 -11.84 3.88 -7.50
N ARG A 116 -11.34 5.02 -7.04
CA ARG A 116 -11.99 6.34 -7.14
C ARG A 116 -11.29 7.28 -8.11
N VAL A 117 -10.28 6.81 -8.86
CA VAL A 117 -9.64 7.59 -9.92
C VAL A 117 -9.94 6.95 -11.28
N ALA A 118 -10.31 7.76 -12.27
CA ALA A 118 -10.65 7.25 -13.60
C ALA A 118 -9.42 7.04 -14.49
N VAL A 119 -8.40 7.88 -14.30
CA VAL A 119 -7.13 7.85 -15.05
C VAL A 119 -5.95 7.91 -14.08
N MET A 120 -4.73 7.68 -14.58
CA MET A 120 -3.53 7.86 -13.77
C MET A 120 -3.42 9.32 -13.30
N ARG A 121 -3.34 9.52 -11.99
CA ARG A 121 -3.20 10.83 -11.35
C ARG A 121 -1.84 10.96 -10.69
N LYS A 122 -1.30 12.17 -10.73
CA LYS A 122 -0.10 12.62 -10.04
C LYS A 122 -0.48 13.56 -8.90
N ILE A 123 0.12 13.35 -7.74
CA ILE A 123 -0.07 14.19 -6.55
C ILE A 123 1.31 14.48 -5.96
N SER A 124 1.62 15.75 -5.74
CA SER A 124 2.83 16.21 -5.08
C SER A 124 2.50 17.45 -4.23
N ASN A 125 3.52 18.05 -3.61
CA ASN A 125 3.35 19.30 -2.89
C ASN A 125 2.87 20.47 -3.77
N GLU A 126 3.16 20.41 -5.07
CA GLU A 126 2.92 21.50 -6.03
C GLU A 126 1.81 21.19 -7.03
N ILE A 127 1.57 19.91 -7.31
CA ILE A 127 0.68 19.45 -8.36
C ILE A 127 -0.32 18.47 -7.75
N ASP A 128 -1.60 18.79 -7.84
CA ASP A 128 -2.67 17.82 -7.62
C ASP A 128 -3.50 17.73 -8.90
N THR A 129 -3.54 16.53 -9.48
CA THR A 129 -4.29 16.26 -10.72
C THR A 129 -5.62 15.55 -10.48
N LEU A 130 -5.99 15.28 -9.21
CA LEU A 130 -7.29 14.72 -8.87
C LEU A 130 -8.41 15.68 -9.27
N GLU A 131 -9.45 15.14 -9.90
CA GLU A 131 -10.64 15.92 -10.28
C GLU A 131 -11.83 15.48 -9.44
N PRO A 132 -12.52 16.37 -8.70
CA PRO A 132 -13.70 15.98 -7.94
C PRO A 132 -14.75 15.26 -8.82
N PRO A 133 -15.31 14.11 -8.39
CA PRO A 133 -15.29 13.55 -7.04
C PRO A 133 -14.21 12.47 -6.80
N GLU A 134 -13.08 12.50 -7.52
CA GLU A 134 -11.98 11.56 -7.30
C GLU A 134 -11.29 11.78 -5.95
N PHE A 135 -10.84 10.68 -5.31
CA PHE A 135 -10.08 10.73 -4.07
C PHE A 135 -9.21 9.48 -3.89
N VAL A 136 -8.38 9.48 -2.85
CA VAL A 136 -7.46 8.39 -2.52
C VAL A 136 -7.68 7.99 -1.06
N THR A 137 -7.71 6.68 -0.80
CA THR A 137 -7.90 6.11 0.55
C THR A 137 -6.85 5.03 0.84
N GLY A 138 -7.02 4.29 1.94
CA GLY A 138 -6.09 3.24 2.35
C GLY A 138 -4.75 3.80 2.81
N PHE A 139 -3.74 2.94 2.89
CA PHE A 139 -2.40 3.31 3.36
C PHE A 139 -1.79 4.48 2.58
N ILE A 140 -1.93 4.47 1.27
CA ILE A 140 -1.39 5.54 0.41
C ILE A 140 -2.06 6.89 0.70
N GLY A 141 -3.37 6.91 0.96
CA GLY A 141 -4.10 8.13 1.30
C GLY A 141 -3.65 8.68 2.64
N SER A 142 -3.49 7.82 3.64
CA SER A 142 -2.95 8.18 4.95
C SER A 142 -1.51 8.71 4.84
N LEU A 143 -0.66 8.07 4.04
CA LEU A 143 0.71 8.50 3.80
C LEU A 143 0.80 9.88 3.14
N ILE A 144 0.02 10.11 2.08
CA ILE A 144 -0.04 11.41 1.41
C ILE A 144 -0.57 12.48 2.37
N THR A 145 -1.56 12.16 3.19
CA THR A 145 -2.09 13.08 4.21
C THR A 145 -1.01 13.49 5.20
N GLU A 146 -0.27 12.54 5.77
CA GLU A 146 0.80 12.82 6.72
C GLU A 146 1.95 13.61 6.11
N LEU A 147 2.34 13.32 4.86
CA LEU A 147 3.35 14.09 4.14
C LEU A 147 2.89 15.53 3.87
N ASN A 148 1.63 15.72 3.49
CA ASN A 148 1.03 17.05 3.28
C ASN A 148 0.90 17.85 4.59
N LEU A 149 0.59 17.21 5.72
CA LEU A 149 0.60 17.88 7.03
C LEU A 149 2.01 18.37 7.41
N HIS A 150 3.04 17.74 6.84
CA HIS A 150 4.44 18.10 7.00
C HIS A 150 5.06 18.73 5.73
N ASN A 151 4.26 19.28 4.80
CA ASN A 151 4.63 19.68 3.43
C ASN A 151 5.96 20.47 3.33
N ALA A 152 6.28 21.37 4.28
CA ALA A 152 7.54 22.12 4.29
C ALA A 152 8.82 21.28 4.50
N LYS A 153 8.69 19.99 4.83
CA LYS A 153 9.78 19.11 5.26
C LYS A 153 10.15 18.01 4.28
N TYR A 154 9.23 17.62 3.40
CA TYR A 154 9.40 16.46 2.54
C TYR A 154 9.13 16.83 1.09
N ASN A 155 9.99 16.38 0.18
CA ASN A 155 9.73 16.41 -1.25
C ASN A 155 9.19 15.05 -1.69
N PHE A 156 7.95 15.01 -2.16
CA PHE A 156 7.34 13.77 -2.60
C PHE A 156 6.56 13.94 -3.90
N ASP A 157 6.55 12.86 -4.68
CA ASP A 157 5.68 12.65 -5.82
C ASP A 157 4.90 11.35 -5.59
N ALA A 158 3.63 11.34 -5.96
CA ALA A 158 2.76 10.18 -5.88
C ALA A 158 2.12 9.90 -7.24
N ILE A 159 2.16 8.64 -7.65
CA ILE A 159 1.50 8.13 -8.85
C ILE A 159 0.37 7.20 -8.40
N ILE A 160 -0.86 7.61 -8.66
CA ILE A 160 -2.06 6.86 -8.33
C ILE A 160 -2.68 6.35 -9.63
N VAL A 161 -2.83 5.04 -9.76
CA VAL A 161 -3.43 4.43 -10.94
C VAL A 161 -4.83 3.89 -10.66
N PRO A 162 -5.71 3.83 -11.70
CA PRO A 162 -7.01 3.20 -11.57
C PRO A 162 -6.87 1.71 -11.22
N SER A 163 -7.73 1.24 -10.31
CA SER A 163 -7.90 -0.19 -10.04
C SER A 163 -9.34 -0.53 -9.68
N GLU A 164 -9.69 -1.80 -9.70
CA GLU A 164 -10.95 -2.30 -9.14
C GLU A 164 -10.69 -3.37 -8.08
N GLY A 165 -11.68 -3.61 -7.20
CA GLY A 165 -11.61 -4.63 -6.17
C GLY A 165 -11.16 -4.10 -4.80
N PRO A 166 -11.28 -4.92 -3.75
CA PRO A 166 -10.92 -4.51 -2.39
C PRO A 166 -9.39 -4.42 -2.21
N THR A 167 -8.97 -3.64 -1.22
CA THR A 167 -7.56 -3.42 -0.88
C THR A 167 -6.81 -4.74 -0.65
N GLY A 168 -5.66 -4.91 -1.30
CA GLY A 168 -4.86 -6.14 -1.30
C GLY A 168 -5.26 -7.17 -2.38
N PHE A 169 -6.32 -6.91 -3.14
CA PHE A 169 -6.83 -7.80 -4.20
C PHE A 169 -7.13 -7.08 -5.51
N GLU A 170 -6.49 -5.93 -5.70
CA GLU A 170 -6.75 -4.98 -6.78
C GLU A 170 -6.53 -5.61 -8.16
N LYS A 171 -7.39 -5.22 -9.10
CA LYS A 171 -7.30 -5.54 -10.53
C LYS A 171 -6.91 -4.28 -11.27
N LEU A 172 -5.93 -4.41 -12.16
CA LEU A 172 -5.45 -3.31 -12.99
C LEU A 172 -5.69 -3.65 -14.47
N ASN A 173 -5.88 -2.63 -15.29
CA ASN A 173 -5.92 -2.78 -16.74
C ASN A 173 -4.48 -3.01 -17.28
N LEU A 174 -4.35 -3.80 -18.34
CA LEU A 174 -3.09 -4.05 -19.04
C LEU A 174 -2.43 -2.77 -19.56
N THR A 175 -3.21 -1.77 -20.00
CA THR A 175 -2.67 -0.47 -20.43
C THR A 175 -1.97 0.24 -19.28
N ILE A 176 -2.60 0.26 -18.10
CA ILE A 176 -2.02 0.86 -16.89
C ILE A 176 -0.74 0.12 -16.48
N MET A 177 -0.74 -1.22 -16.57
CA MET A 177 0.47 -2.00 -16.29
C MET A 177 1.62 -1.61 -17.23
N GLN A 178 1.33 -1.39 -18.52
CA GLN A 178 2.33 -0.94 -19.48
C GLN A 178 2.84 0.47 -19.17
N ASP A 179 1.95 1.41 -18.87
CA ASP A 179 2.32 2.78 -18.52
C ASP A 179 3.24 2.80 -17.29
N LEU A 180 2.95 1.98 -16.29
CA LEU A 180 3.79 1.83 -15.10
C LEU A 180 5.17 1.24 -15.42
N ILE A 181 5.23 0.25 -16.31
CA ILE A 181 6.50 -0.33 -16.76
C ILE A 181 7.33 0.75 -17.45
N ASP A 182 6.73 1.56 -18.33
CA ASP A 182 7.44 2.61 -19.06
C ASP A 182 7.95 3.72 -18.14
N ILE A 183 7.18 4.08 -17.11
CA ILE A 183 7.62 5.04 -16.07
C ILE A 183 8.83 4.48 -15.31
N PHE A 184 8.71 3.29 -14.72
CA PHE A 184 9.76 2.74 -13.86
C PHE A 184 11.00 2.30 -14.64
N LYS A 185 10.86 1.93 -15.91
CA LYS A 185 12.00 1.73 -16.81
C LYS A 185 12.90 2.96 -16.83
N ASN A 186 12.32 4.16 -16.84
CA ASN A 186 13.10 5.39 -16.82
C ASN A 186 13.75 5.66 -15.47
N GLU A 187 13.06 5.34 -14.37
CA GLU A 187 13.61 5.45 -13.00
C GLU A 187 14.86 4.58 -12.81
N TRP A 188 14.88 3.39 -13.41
CA TRP A 188 16.01 2.45 -13.30
C TRP A 188 17.12 2.66 -14.32
N ASN A 189 17.07 3.71 -15.16
CA ASN A 189 18.06 3.94 -16.21
C ASN A 189 19.51 3.97 -15.69
N TYR A 190 19.73 4.41 -14.45
CA TYR A 190 21.07 4.47 -13.85
C TYR A 190 21.68 3.09 -13.55
N LEU A 191 20.89 2.02 -13.55
CA LEU A 191 21.35 0.65 -13.32
C LEU A 191 21.84 -0.04 -14.60
N ASN A 192 21.78 0.63 -15.76
CA ASN A 192 22.14 0.07 -17.08
C ASN A 192 21.44 -1.25 -17.40
N ILE A 193 20.21 -1.44 -16.90
CA ILE A 193 19.39 -2.63 -17.20
C ILE A 193 18.88 -2.51 -18.64
N ASP A 194 18.99 -3.60 -19.41
CA ASP A 194 18.40 -3.65 -20.74
C ASP A 194 16.88 -3.44 -20.63
N SER A 195 16.41 -2.38 -21.26
CA SER A 195 15.03 -1.96 -21.12
C SER A 195 14.01 -2.96 -21.66
N LYS A 196 14.37 -3.73 -22.69
CA LYS A 196 13.51 -4.77 -23.25
C LYS A 196 13.41 -5.93 -22.26
N VAL A 197 14.54 -6.32 -21.66
CA VAL A 197 14.60 -7.38 -20.65
C VAL A 197 13.77 -6.98 -19.41
N TYR A 198 13.89 -5.73 -18.95
CA TYR A 198 13.08 -5.21 -17.85
C TYR A 198 11.58 -5.30 -18.13
N THR A 199 11.13 -4.81 -19.30
CA THR A 199 9.72 -4.86 -19.71
C THR A 199 9.21 -6.30 -19.78
N GLU A 200 9.96 -7.21 -20.38
CA GLU A 200 9.58 -8.63 -20.49
C GLU A 200 9.40 -9.29 -19.11
N GLN A 201 10.30 -9.03 -18.17
CA GLN A 201 10.18 -9.57 -16.81
C GLN A 201 9.02 -8.95 -16.05
N CYS A 202 8.82 -7.64 -16.11
CA CYS A 202 7.67 -7.01 -15.46
C CYS A 202 6.35 -7.60 -15.97
N TYR A 203 6.21 -7.76 -17.30
CA TYR A 203 5.04 -8.42 -17.88
C TYR A 203 4.87 -9.87 -17.41
N ARG A 204 5.95 -10.64 -17.31
CA ARG A 204 5.90 -12.00 -16.79
C ARG A 204 5.38 -12.02 -15.36
N HIS A 205 5.87 -11.13 -14.49
CA HIS A 205 5.42 -11.04 -13.10
C HIS A 205 3.96 -10.56 -13.00
N TRP A 206 3.54 -9.60 -13.84
CA TRP A 206 2.13 -9.15 -13.87
C TRP A 206 1.18 -10.27 -14.30
N LYS A 207 1.56 -11.09 -15.28
CA LYS A 207 0.78 -12.27 -15.72
C LYS A 207 0.65 -13.35 -14.65
N LEU A 208 1.62 -13.44 -13.74
CA LEU A 208 1.59 -14.37 -12.61
C LEU A 208 0.86 -13.77 -11.40
N ALA A 209 0.67 -12.45 -11.36
CA ALA A 209 -0.01 -11.76 -10.28
C ALA A 209 -1.53 -11.85 -10.42
N GLY A 210 -2.24 -11.99 -9.30
CA GLY A 210 -3.71 -12.01 -9.27
C GLY A 210 -4.37 -10.73 -9.83
N ALA A 211 -3.61 -9.63 -9.97
CA ALA A 211 -4.09 -8.38 -10.55
C ALA A 211 -4.46 -8.48 -12.04
N ALA A 212 -3.89 -9.43 -12.79
CA ALA A 212 -4.17 -9.65 -14.21
C ALA A 212 -5.14 -10.82 -14.48
N ILE A 213 -5.82 -11.33 -13.45
CA ILE A 213 -6.55 -12.62 -13.52
C ILE A 213 -7.65 -12.64 -14.59
N GLY A 214 -8.32 -11.52 -14.87
CA GLY A 214 -9.39 -11.47 -15.87
C GLY A 214 -8.90 -11.77 -17.29
N ALA A 215 -7.72 -11.27 -17.65
CA ALA A 215 -7.08 -11.59 -18.93
C ALA A 215 -6.48 -13.01 -18.89
N GLN A 216 -5.84 -13.39 -17.78
CA GLN A 216 -5.21 -14.70 -17.64
C GLN A 216 -6.21 -15.86 -17.69
N SER A 217 -7.39 -15.68 -17.09
CA SER A 217 -8.45 -16.70 -17.06
C SER A 217 -9.21 -16.80 -18.38
N GLY A 218 -8.91 -15.93 -19.36
CA GLY A 218 -9.68 -15.82 -20.60
C GLY A 218 -11.11 -15.29 -20.38
N LEU A 219 -11.36 -14.58 -19.26
CA LEU A 219 -12.67 -13.98 -18.99
C LEU A 219 -12.93 -12.78 -19.93
N TYR A 220 -11.86 -12.06 -20.26
CA TYR A 220 -11.85 -11.00 -21.26
C TYR A 220 -10.77 -11.33 -22.30
N ILE A 221 -11.17 -11.41 -23.59
CA ILE A 221 -10.33 -11.80 -24.74
C ILE A 221 -10.12 -10.59 -25.65
#